data_AF-A0A085LK58-F1
#
_entry.id   AF-A0A085LK58-F1
#
_cell.length_a   1.000
_cell.length_b   1.000
_cell.length_c   1.000
_cell.angle_alpha   90.00
_cell.angle_beta   90.00
_cell.angle_gamma   90.00
#
_symmetry.space_group_name_H-M   'P 1'
#
loop_
_entity.id
_entity.type
_entity.pdbx_description
1 polymer ?
#
loop_
_entity_poly.entity_id
_entity_poly.type
_entity_poly.pdbx_seq_one_letter_code
_entity_poly.pdbx_strand_id
1 'polypeptide(L)'
;MEHLEEIAFSTANESIVPVLFKRYVDDVFAITKSGEDEAFLNRLNSLFPTCISFTIEKKEDGRLPFLGALIIREGDRLKTTV
;
A
#
# COMPACT_ATOMS: atom_id res chain seq x y z
N MET A 1 -7.11 6.79 12.38
CA MET A 1 -5.95 6.63 11.48
C MET A 1 -4.76 6.36 12.37
N GLU A 2 -3.87 5.44 11.98
CA GLU A 2 -2.62 5.23 12.73
C GLU A 2 -1.64 6.40 12.51
N HIS A 3 -0.66 6.56 13.41
CA HIS A 3 0.30 7.67 13.35
C HIS A 3 1.06 7.76 12.03
N LEU A 4 1.47 6.62 11.46
CA LEU A 4 2.14 6.58 10.15
C LEU A 4 1.21 7.06 9.03
N GLU A 5 -0.05 6.62 9.03
CA GLU A 5 -1.04 6.99 8.02
C GLU A 5 -1.35 8.50 8.09
N GLU A 6 -1.46 9.05 9.30
CA GLU A 6 -1.72 10.46 9.52
C GLU A 6 -0.58 11.33 8.98
N ILE A 7 0.68 10.97 9.29
CA ILE A 7 1.85 11.65 8.74
C ILE A 7 1.92 11.48 7.21
N ALA A 8 1.68 10.27 6.73
CA ALA A 8 1.81 9.94 5.32
C ALA A 8 0.78 10.67 4.46
N PHE A 9 -0.46 10.82 4.92
CA PHE A 9 -1.57 11.19 4.04
C PHE A 9 -2.29 12.50 4.39
N SER A 10 -2.12 13.08 5.59
CA SER A 10 -2.80 14.34 5.98
C SER A 10 -2.50 15.53 5.05
N THR A 11 -1.31 15.57 4.46
CA THR A 11 -0.83 16.63 3.56
C THR A 11 -0.49 16.10 2.16
N ALA A 12 -0.92 14.88 1.84
CA ALA A 12 -0.61 14.24 0.57
C ALA A 12 -1.52 14.76 -0.55
N ASN A 13 -1.02 14.70 -1.79
CA ASN A 13 -1.88 14.90 -2.96
C ASN A 13 -2.94 13.79 -3.02
N GLU A 14 -4.19 14.12 -3.35
CA GLU A 14 -5.27 13.14 -3.48
C GLU A 14 -4.98 12.01 -4.49
N SER A 15 -4.05 12.20 -5.44
CA SER A 15 -3.64 11.12 -6.36
C SER A 15 -2.89 9.99 -5.64
N ILE A 16 -2.08 10.33 -4.64
CA ILE A 16 -1.22 9.39 -3.91
C ILE A 16 -1.88 8.84 -2.63
N VAL A 17 -3.00 9.42 -2.20
CA VAL A 17 -3.75 8.88 -1.04
C VAL A 17 -4.38 7.55 -1.45
N PRO A 18 -4.06 6.44 -0.75
CA PRO A 18 -4.60 5.13 -1.08
C PRO A 18 -6.08 5.04 -0.70
N VAL A 19 -6.84 4.27 -1.47
CA VAL A 19 -8.25 3.92 -1.17
C VAL A 19 -8.32 3.08 0.12
N LEU A 20 -7.33 2.23 0.32
CA LEU A 20 -7.17 1.42 1.52
C LEU A 20 -5.70 1.38 1.90
N PHE A 21 -5.42 1.53 3.19
CA PHE A 21 -4.10 1.29 3.78
C PHE A 21 -4.32 0.46 5.06
N LYS A 22 -3.65 -0.68 5.16
CA LYS A 22 -3.68 -1.55 6.34
C LYS A 22 -2.27 -2.04 6.63
N ARG A 23 -1.84 -1.89 7.87
CA ARG A 23 -0.53 -2.30 8.33
C ARG A 23 -0.63 -3.48 9.30
N TYR A 24 0.28 -4.43 9.15
CA TYR A 24 0.44 -5.60 10.00
C TYR A 24 1.91 -5.71 10.39
N VAL A 25 2.25 -5.18 11.57
CA VAL A 25 3.64 -5.03 12.02
C VAL A 25 4.46 -4.23 10.99
N ASP A 26 5.31 -4.90 10.22
CA ASP A 26 6.20 -4.31 9.23
C ASP A 26 5.62 -4.35 7.81
N ASP A 27 4.59 -5.18 7.56
CA ASP A 27 3.97 -5.33 6.25
C ASP A 27 2.78 -4.38 6.05
N VAL A 28 2.65 -3.83 4.85
CA VAL A 28 1.56 -2.93 4.48
C VAL A 28 0.82 -3.48 3.26
N PHE A 29 -0.51 -3.56 3.37
CA PHE A 29 -1.40 -3.77 2.25
C PHE A 29 -2.07 -2.44 1.88
N ALA A 30 -1.89 -2.01 0.63
CA ALA A 30 -2.47 -0.76 0.13
C ALA A 30 -3.16 -0.96 -1.22
N ILE A 31 -4.26 -0.22 -1.42
CA ILE A 31 -4.94 -0.10 -2.72
C ILE A 31 -4.76 1.33 -3.20
N THR A 32 -3.94 1.52 -4.23
CA THR A 32 -3.65 2.83 -4.83
C THR A 32 -4.41 3.02 -6.14
N LYS A 33 -4.43 4.27 -6.64
CA LYS A 33 -4.86 4.56 -8.01
C LYS A 33 -3.86 3.94 -9.00
N SER A 34 -4.37 3.48 -10.14
CA SER A 34 -3.54 2.83 -11.17
C SER A 34 -2.46 3.79 -11.68
N GLY A 35 -1.19 3.35 -11.64
CA GLY A 35 -0.04 4.15 -12.10
C GLY A 35 0.55 5.08 -11.04
N GLU A 36 -0.02 5.16 -9.85
CA GLU A 36 0.48 6.00 -8.74
C GLU A 36 1.36 5.22 -7.75
N ASP A 37 1.66 3.95 -8.04
CA ASP A 37 2.42 3.04 -7.17
C ASP A 37 3.84 3.54 -6.87
N GLU A 38 4.58 4.05 -7.86
CA GLU A 38 5.91 4.63 -7.65
C GLU A 38 5.85 5.95 -6.87
N ALA A 39 4.88 6.82 -7.18
CA ALA A 39 4.69 8.08 -6.48
C ALA A 39 4.32 7.83 -5.00
N PHE A 40 3.48 6.83 -4.74
CA PHE A 40 3.12 6.37 -3.41
C PHE A 40 4.33 5.83 -2.65
N LEU A 41 5.14 4.97 -3.26
CA LEU A 41 6.36 4.45 -2.65
C LEU A 41 7.35 5.58 -2.31
N ASN A 42 7.56 6.52 -3.25
CA ASN A 42 8.42 7.68 -3.03
C ASN A 42 7.91 8.56 -1.89
N ARG A 43 6.59 8.76 -1.76
CA ARG A 43 6.00 9.48 -0.62
C ARG A 43 6.37 8.79 0.69
N LEU A 44 6.16 7.49 0.82
CA LEU A 44 6.47 6.76 2.06
C LEU A 44 7.97 6.84 2.41
N ASN A 45 8.84 6.63 1.42
CA ASN A 45 10.28 6.73 1.59
C ASN A 45 10.77 8.16 1.92
N SER A 46 10.02 9.20 1.55
CA SER A 46 10.36 10.58 1.87
C SER A 46 10.08 10.98 3.32
N LEU A 47 9.23 10.21 4.04
CA LEU A 47 8.85 10.55 5.42
C LEU A 47 9.99 10.31 6.41
N PHE A 48 10.75 9.23 6.20
CA PHE A 48 11.81 8.79 7.12
C PHE A 48 13.05 8.32 6.35
N PRO A 49 13.65 9.19 5.50
CA PRO A 49 14.61 8.80 4.47
C PRO A 49 15.90 8.15 5.00
N THR A 50 16.20 8.30 6.29
CA THR A 50 17.39 7.74 6.95
C THR A 50 17.07 6.65 7.97
N CYS A 51 15.80 6.38 8.24
CA CYS A 51 15.39 5.45 9.29
C CYS A 51 14.68 4.22 8.73
N ILE A 52 13.88 4.38 7.69
CA ILE A 52 13.03 3.31 7.14
C ILE A 52 13.11 3.37 5.62
N SER A 53 13.26 2.19 5.00
CA SER A 53 13.16 2.02 3.56
C SER A 53 12.00 1.09 3.24
N PHE A 54 10.96 1.64 2.63
CA PHE A 54 9.82 0.90 2.12
C PHE A 54 10.16 0.31 0.76
N THR A 55 9.67 -0.90 0.53
CA THR A 55 9.61 -1.56 -0.78
C THR A 55 8.15 -1.85 -1.13
N ILE A 56 7.85 -2.12 -2.41
CA ILE A 56 6.50 -2.45 -2.85
C ILE A 56 6.51 -3.70 -3.72
N GLU A 57 5.61 -4.62 -3.42
CA GLU A 57 5.22 -5.71 -4.32
C GLU A 57 3.91 -5.32 -5.01
N LYS A 58 3.87 -5.45 -6.33
CA LYS A 58 2.70 -5.11 -7.14
C LYS A 58 1.95 -6.39 -7.47
N LYS A 59 0.62 -6.30 -7.56
CA LYS A 59 -0.19 -7.44 -8.00
C LYS A 59 0.21 -7.86 -9.42
N GLU A 60 0.30 -9.16 -9.65
CA GLU A 60 0.55 -9.77 -10.96
C GLU A 60 -0.62 -10.69 -11.30
N ASP A 61 -1.18 -10.58 -12.51
CA ASP A 61 -2.39 -11.31 -12.92
C ASP A 61 -3.57 -11.23 -11.93
N GLY A 62 -3.69 -10.07 -11.27
CA GLY A 62 -4.72 -9.81 -10.27
C GLY A 62 -4.48 -10.49 -8.93
N ARG A 63 -3.30 -11.06 -8.70
CA ARG A 63 -2.93 -11.79 -7.49
C ARG A 63 -1.81 -11.08 -6.73
N LEU A 64 -1.87 -11.11 -5.40
CA LEU A 64 -0.82 -10.57 -4.53
C LEU A 64 -0.72 -11.44 -3.26
N PRO A 65 0.40 -12.12 -3.03
CA PRO A 65 0.67 -12.77 -1.74
C PRO A 65 0.74 -11.73 -0.62
N PHE A 66 0.13 -12.02 0.53
CA PHE A 66 0.16 -11.15 1.70
C PHE A 66 -0.05 -11.97 2.98
N LEU A 67 0.96 -11.98 3.88
CA LEU A 67 0.91 -12.64 5.19
C LEU A 67 0.43 -14.10 5.18
N GLY A 68 0.90 -14.89 4.21
CA GLY A 68 0.50 -16.29 4.08
C GLY A 68 -0.89 -16.52 3.48
N ALA A 69 -1.57 -15.46 3.03
CA ALA A 69 -2.76 -15.54 2.18
C ALA A 69 -2.46 -15.03 0.77
N LEU A 70 -3.21 -15.49 -0.22
CA LEU A 70 -3.20 -14.94 -1.57
C LEU A 70 -4.44 -14.06 -1.77
N ILE A 71 -4.20 -12.78 -2.02
CA ILE A 71 -5.24 -11.81 -2.36
C ILE A 71 -5.48 -11.88 -3.87
N ILE A 72 -6.73 -12.08 -4.29
CA ILE A 72 -7.15 -12.17 -5.69
C ILE A 72 -8.18 -11.08 -5.97
N ARG A 73 -7.93 -10.26 -7.00
CA ARG A 73 -8.87 -9.24 -7.47
C ARG A 73 -9.84 -9.83 -8.49
N GLU A 74 -11.12 -9.85 -8.14
CA GLU A 74 -12.23 -10.25 -9.00
C GLU A 74 -13.11 -9.02 -9.28
N GLY A 75 -12.76 -8.25 -10.31
CA GLY A 75 -13.46 -7.01 -10.65
C GLY A 75 -13.25 -5.91 -9.59
N ASP A 76 -14.33 -5.56 -8.90
CA ASP A 76 -14.40 -4.61 -7.78
C ASP A 76 -14.29 -5.29 -6.40
N ARG A 77 -14.15 -6.62 -6.37
CA ARG A 77 -14.03 -7.41 -5.13
C ARG A 77 -12.63 -7.94 -4.93
N LEU A 78 -12.28 -8.17 -3.67
CA LEU A 78 -11.10 -8.89 -3.24
C LEU A 78 -11.52 -10.22 -2.60
N LYS A 79 -10.89 -11.30 -3.02
CA LYS A 79 -11.01 -12.63 -2.45
C LYS A 79 -9.68 -13.02 -1.81
N THR A 80 -9.73 -13.77 -0.71
CA THR A 80 -8.53 -14.29 -0.06
C THR A 80 -8.57 -15.82 -0.06
N THR A 81 -7.42 -16.46 -0.19
CA THR A 81 -7.25 -17.90 0.00
C THR A 81 -6.00 -18.15 0.84
N VAL A 82 -6.02 -19.21 1.66
CA VAL A 82 -4.90 -19.70 2.47
C VAL A 82 -4.40 -21.01 1.87
#